data_AF-A0A1G5SZN4-F1
#
_entry.id   AF-A0A1G5SZN4-F1
#
_cell.length_a   1.000
_cell.length_b   1.000
_cell.length_c   1.000
_cell.angle_alpha   90.00
_cell.angle_beta   90.00
_cell.angle_gamma   90.00
#
_symmetry.space_group_name_H-M   'P 1'
#
loop_
_entity.id
_entity.type
_entity.pdbx_description
1 polymer ?
#
loop_
_entity_poly.entity_id
_entity_poly.type
_entity_poly.pdbx_seq_one_letter_code
_entity_poly.pdbx_strand_id
1 'polypeptide(L)' 'MKHGMPRLSVKKDLVGYRLRDVVGRGAWEGDTRLHLIPHVNCRVADLRVRRIRRGRHQIVDFSLPYGDVLHDYLA' A
#
# COMPACT_ATOMS: atom_id res chain seq x y z
N MET A 1 -31.18 5.38 -9.33
CA MET A 1 -29.81 5.52 -9.87
C MET A 1 -29.01 6.40 -8.91
N LYS A 2 -28.32 5.82 -7.92
CA LYS A 2 -27.52 6.54 -6.91
C LYS A 2 -26.03 6.28 -7.18
N HIS A 3 -25.48 6.97 -8.16
CA HIS A 3 -24.07 6.89 -8.53
C HIS A 3 -23.42 8.22 -8.14
N GLY A 4 -22.38 8.21 -7.30
CA GLY A 4 -21.52 9.39 -7.13
C GLY A 4 -21.25 9.94 -5.73
N MET A 5 -21.44 9.19 -4.64
CA MET A 5 -20.87 9.60 -3.35
C MET A 5 -19.69 8.70 -2.99
N PRO A 6 -18.46 9.24 -2.81
CA PRO A 6 -17.32 8.46 -2.35
C PRO A 6 -17.64 7.95 -0.94
N ARG A 7 -18.02 6.68 -0.84
CA ARG A 7 -18.30 6.05 0.45
C ARG A 7 -16.95 5.78 1.10
N LEU A 8 -16.71 6.39 2.26
CA LEU A 8 -15.80 5.81 3.23
C LEU A 8 -16.31 4.39 3.50
N SER A 9 -15.62 3.36 3.02
CA SER A 9 -16.08 1.98 3.11
C SER A 9 -15.96 1.47 4.55
N VAL A 10 -16.93 1.80 5.39
CA VAL A 10 -17.06 1.19 6.73
C VAL A 10 -17.65 -0.24 6.62
N LYS A 11 -17.83 -0.75 5.40
CA LYS A 11 -18.31 -2.11 5.09
C LYS A 11 -17.15 -3.05 4.73
N LYS A 12 -17.45 -4.36 4.69
CA LYS A 12 -16.50 -5.39 4.22
C LYS A 12 -16.34 -5.30 2.71
N ASP A 13 -15.52 -4.34 2.28
CA ASP A 13 -15.25 -4.06 0.87
C ASP A 13 -13.75 -4.23 0.57
N LEU A 14 -13.42 -4.80 -0.59
CA LEU A 14 -12.08 -4.68 -1.16
C LEU A 14 -11.99 -3.32 -1.85
N VAL A 15 -11.12 -2.45 -1.36
CA VAL A 15 -10.91 -1.11 -1.91
C VAL A 15 -9.54 -1.02 -2.57
N GLY A 16 -9.49 -0.41 -3.76
CA GLY A 16 -8.27 -0.10 -4.48
C GLY A 16 -8.10 1.41 -4.66
N TYR A 17 -6.86 1.87 -4.70
CA TYR A 17 -6.53 3.24 -5.11
C TYR A 17 -5.25 3.25 -5.93
N ARG A 18 -5.11 4.27 -6.77
CA ARG A 18 -3.92 4.52 -7.58
C ARG A 18 -3.44 5.93 -7.29
N LEU A 19 -2.19 6.07 -6.85
CA LEU A 19 -1.57 7.38 -6.64
C LEU A 19 -1.63 8.21 -7.94
N ARG A 20 -1.92 9.51 -7.81
CA ARG A 20 -2.02 10.46 -8.92
C ARG A 20 -0.87 11.46 -8.87
N ASP A 21 -0.64 12.14 -9.99
CA ASP A 21 0.35 13.22 -10.10
C ASP A 21 1.74 12.82 -9.57
N VAL A 22 2.17 11.60 -9.93
CA VAL A 22 3.39 11.01 -9.39
C VAL A 22 4.62 11.62 -10.08
N VAL A 23 5.42 12.36 -9.33
CA VAL A 23 6.65 13.01 -9.81
C VAL A 23 7.86 12.47 -9.04
N GLY A 24 8.77 11.79 -9.73
CA GLY A 24 10.02 11.29 -9.15
C GLY A 24 11.09 12.39 -9.09
N ARG A 25 11.66 12.62 -7.91
CA ARG A 25 12.77 13.58 -7.70
C ARG A 25 14.14 12.91 -7.60
N GLY A 26 14.19 11.63 -7.26
CA GLY A 26 15.44 10.88 -7.18
C GLY A 26 15.21 9.41 -6.81
N ALA A 27 16.11 8.53 -7.27
CA ALA A 27 16.09 7.12 -6.94
C ALA A 27 17.50 6.53 -6.90
N TRP A 28 17.77 5.71 -5.88
CA TRP A 28 19.05 5.02 -5.70
C TRP A 28 18.78 3.55 -5.37
N GLU A 29 19.64 2.68 -5.88
CA GLU A 29 19.63 1.24 -5.58
C GLU A 29 20.92 0.86 -4.85
N GLY A 30 20.84 -0.17 -4.01
CA GLY A 30 22.00 -0.67 -3.29
C GLY A 30 21.70 -1.92 -2.48
N ASP A 31 22.76 -2.49 -1.92
CA ASP A 31 22.67 -3.64 -1.02
C ASP A 31 21.88 -3.27 0.24
N THR A 32 21.04 -4.20 0.70
CA THR A 32 20.18 -3.94 1.85
C THR A 32 19.94 -5.20 2.68
N ARG A 33 19.49 -5.00 3.90
CA ARG A 33 19.09 -6.05 4.83
C ARG A 33 17.78 -5.65 5.51
N LEU A 34 16.94 -6.63 5.80
CA LEU A 34 15.70 -6.46 6.56
C LEU A 34 15.72 -7.44 7.73
N HIS A 35 15.55 -6.91 8.95
CA HIS A 35 15.37 -7.69 10.16
C HIS A 35 13.98 -7.40 10.74
N LEU A 36 13.22 -8.45 11.05
CA LEU A 36 11.87 -8.33 11.59
C LEU A 36 11.86 -8.84 13.03
N ILE A 37 11.27 -8.06 13.94
CA ILE A 37 11.14 -8.40 15.34
C ILE A 37 9.69 -8.84 15.59
N PRO A 38 9.44 -10.02 16.20
CA PRO A 38 8.09 -10.45 16.54
C PRO A 38 7.40 -9.48 17.49
N HIS A 39 6.16 -9.10 17.17
CA HIS A 39 5.37 -8.17 17.98
C HIS A 39 3.88 -8.53 17.92
N VAL A 40 3.20 -8.52 19.07
CA VAL A 40 1.80 -8.97 19.19
C VAL A 40 0.83 -8.16 18.32
N ASN A 41 0.98 -6.83 18.28
CA ASN A 41 0.10 -5.94 17.51
C ASN A 41 0.63 -5.60 16.10
N CYS A 42 1.85 -6.00 15.77
CA CYS A 42 2.50 -5.69 14.49
C CYS A 42 3.18 -6.95 13.95
N ARG A 43 2.35 -7.89 13.52
CA ARG A 43 2.75 -9.27 13.17
C ARG A 43 3.45 -9.39 11.81
N VAL A 44 4.25 -8.41 11.43
CA VAL A 44 5.01 -8.44 10.17
C VAL A 44 6.01 -9.59 10.12
N ALA A 45 6.54 -10.02 11.28
CA ALA A 45 7.50 -11.12 11.38
C ALA A 45 6.91 -12.50 11.02
N ASP A 46 5.59 -12.66 11.03
CA ASP A 46 4.93 -13.90 10.57
C ASP A 46 5.15 -14.13 9.07
N LEU A 47 5.33 -13.03 8.32
CA LEU A 47 5.77 -13.06 6.93
C LEU A 47 7.29 -13.16 6.88
N ARG A 48 7.80 -14.37 7.06
CA ARG A 48 9.26 -14.63 7.09
C ARG A 48 9.94 -14.15 5.81
N VAL A 49 10.99 -13.34 5.98
CA VAL A 49 11.92 -12.97 4.90
C VAL A 49 12.69 -14.19 4.44
N ARG A 50 12.41 -14.68 3.22
CA ARG A 50 13.16 -15.80 2.61
C ARG A 50 14.44 -15.34 1.93
N ARG A 51 14.40 -14.17 1.28
CA ARG A 51 15.52 -13.59 0.52
C ARG A 51 15.27 -12.10 0.29
N ILE A 52 16.29 -11.27 0.50
CA ILE A 52 16.31 -9.87 0.07
C ILE A 52 16.58 -9.81 -1.44
N ARG A 53 15.73 -9.10 -2.20
CA ARG A 53 15.89 -9.00 -3.67
C ARG A 53 16.61 -7.72 -4.11
N ARG A 54 16.27 -6.57 -3.55
CA ARG A 54 16.88 -5.27 -3.82
C ARG A 54 16.53 -4.28 -2.71
N GLY A 55 17.37 -3.27 -2.49
CA GLY A 55 17.03 -2.05 -1.76
C GLY A 55 16.86 -0.89 -2.72
N ARG A 56 15.80 -0.09 -2.55
CA ARG A 56 15.60 1.13 -3.33
C ARG A 56 15.15 2.27 -2.42
N HIS A 57 15.89 3.38 -2.46
CA HIS A 57 15.50 4.65 -1.85
C HIS A 57 14.91 5.53 -2.96
N GLN A 58 13.74 6.13 -2.74
CA GLN A 58 13.13 7.05 -3.71
C GLN A 58 12.60 8.31 -3.02
N ILE A 59 12.72 9.45 -3.68
CA ILE A 59 12.06 10.70 -3.30
C ILE A 59 11.01 11.00 -4.36
N VAL A 60 9.74 11.07 -3.97
CA VAL A 60 8.60 11.15 -4.89
C VAL A 60 7.54 12.09 -4.33
N ASP A 61 6.96 12.94 -5.18
CA ASP A 61 5.71 13.63 -4.90
C ASP A 61 4.56 12.83 -5.50
N PHE A 62 3.45 12.71 -4.77
CA PHE A 62 2.23 12.12 -5.29
C PHE A 62 1.02 12.64 -4.54
N SER A 63 -0.13 12.61 -5.22
CA SER A 63 -1.44 12.85 -4.65
C SER A 63 -2.10 11.51 -4.27
N LEU A 64 -2.64 11.41 -3.06
CA LEU A 64 -3.47 10.28 -2.63
C LEU A 64 -4.95 10.57 -2.93
N PRO A 65 -5.56 9.92 -3.93
CA PRO A 65 -6.99 10.10 -4.19
C PRO A 65 -7.85 9.25 -3.25
N TYR A 66 -9.17 9.45 -3.32
CA TYR A 66 -10.14 8.50 -2.78
C TYR A 66 -10.00 7.12 -3.45
N GLY A 67 -10.31 6.07 -2.69
CA GLY A 67 -10.34 4.70 -3.19
C GLY A 67 -11.68 4.33 -3.82
N ASP A 68 -11.64 3.33 -4.70
CA ASP A 68 -12.78 2.73 -5.38
C ASP A 68 -13.04 1.32 -4.82
N VAL A 69 -14.31 0.94 -4.67
CA VAL A 69 -14.68 -0.43 -4.28
C VAL A 69 -14.46 -1.35 -5.48
N LEU A 70 -13.53 -2.30 -5.33
CA LEU A 70 -13.24 -3.33 -6.31
C LEU A 70 -14.13 -4.56 -6.16
N HIS A 71 -14.55 -4.87 -4.93
CA HIS A 71 -15.42 -6.01 -4.62
C HIS A 71 -16.16 -5.78 -3.30
N ASP A 72 -17.49 -5.99 -3.30
CA ASP A 72 -18.33 -6.00 -2.09
C ASP A 72 -18.52 -7.46 -1.66
N TYR A 73 -18.05 -7.80 -0.45
CA TYR A 73 -18.11 -9.17 0.05
C TYR A 73 -19.49 -9.56 0.62
N LEU A 74 -20.44 -8.62 0.71
CA LEU A 74 -21.76 -8.83 1.31
C LEU A 74 -22.91 -8.64 0.31
N ALA A 75 -22.60 -8.52 -0.98
CA ALA A 75 -23.59 -8.42 -2.05
C ALA A 75 -24.38 -9.72 -2.26
#